data_AF-A0AAF0TA98-F1
#
_entry.id   AF-A0AAF0TA98-F1
#
_cell.length_a   1.000
_cell.length_b   1.000
_cell.length_c   1.000
_cell.angle_alpha   90.00
_cell.angle_beta   90.00
_cell.angle_gamma   90.00
#
_symmetry.space_group_name_H-M   'P 1'
#
loop_
_entity.id
_entity.type
_entity.pdbx_description
1 polymer ?
#
loop_
_entity_poly.entity_id
_entity_poly.type
_entity_poly.pdbx_seq_one_letter_code
_entity_poly.pdbx_strand_id
1 'polypeptide(L)'
;MNFLVNAVKLYFNRNWTRQDMMSSAPIPQHARTSLQMVFLTLLCATLAAALGSHLFREEEGRFTVIYCLASFLWLHFTSPWGVWRRLLFLIVGAFCIGASVGHITEYFFEINQSAVMRFLHGVAIVFGCFLFAAMVHRERRQIYFNGLIQTYILMQLSGFDIHQWTLKAYVLLALFMGYLWVYSQEILYDARFGEIDFVNGTYAVFLHLPAIVVHAVRLCLGANIE
;
A
#
# COMPACT_ATOMS: atom_id res chain seq x y z
N MET A 1 1.55 -8.28 -25.18
CA MET A 1 0.19 -8.52 -24.63
C MET A 1 0.05 -9.93 -24.03
N ASN A 2 0.43 -11.00 -24.75
CA ASN A 2 0.33 -12.39 -24.26
C ASN A 2 1.13 -12.69 -22.98
N PHE A 3 2.31 -12.07 -22.80
CA PHE A 3 3.11 -12.23 -21.57
C PHE A 3 2.42 -11.64 -20.34
N LEU A 4 1.83 -10.45 -20.48
CA LEU A 4 1.10 -9.75 -19.41
C LEU A 4 -0.18 -10.52 -19.02
N VAL A 5 -0.91 -11.04 -20.01
CA VAL A 5 -2.11 -11.87 -19.79
C VAL A 5 -1.74 -13.20 -19.14
N ASN A 6 -0.62 -13.82 -19.50
CA ASN A 6 -0.15 -15.05 -18.85
C ASN A 6 0.38 -14.81 -17.44
N ALA A 7 1.06 -13.69 -17.18
CA ALA A 7 1.52 -13.33 -15.84
C ALA A 7 0.34 -13.04 -14.90
N VAL A 8 -0.69 -12.34 -15.40
CA VAL A 8 -1.95 -12.13 -14.67
C VAL A 8 -2.66 -13.46 -14.44
N LYS A 9 -2.75 -14.32 -15.46
CA LYS A 9 -3.31 -15.68 -15.29
C LYS A 9 -2.52 -16.50 -14.28
N LEU A 10 -1.18 -16.41 -14.25
CA LEU A 10 -0.35 -17.11 -13.26
C LEU A 10 -0.55 -16.56 -11.86
N TYR A 11 -0.72 -15.24 -11.72
CA TYR A 11 -1.03 -14.61 -10.44
C TYR A 11 -2.40 -15.08 -9.89
N PHE A 12 -3.41 -15.23 -10.76
CA PHE A 12 -4.73 -15.74 -10.38
C PHE A 12 -4.86 -17.27 -10.36
N ASN A 13 -3.93 -18.01 -10.98
CA ASN A 13 -3.87 -19.48 -10.94
C ASN A 13 -3.10 -19.95 -9.71
N ARG A 14 -3.52 -19.50 -8.53
CA ARG A 14 -2.99 -19.94 -7.25
C ARG A 14 -3.92 -21.01 -6.66
N ASN A 15 -3.35 -22.13 -6.21
CA ASN A 15 -4.09 -23.25 -5.60
C ASN A 15 -4.55 -22.93 -4.17
N TRP A 16 -5.25 -21.81 -3.99
CA TRP A 16 -5.77 -21.39 -2.69
C TRP A 16 -7.22 -21.81 -2.53
N THR A 17 -7.50 -22.46 -1.42
CA THR A 17 -8.89 -22.69 -1.03
C THR A 17 -9.37 -21.55 -0.13
N ARG A 18 -10.69 -21.32 -0.11
CA ARG A 18 -11.33 -20.37 0.82
C ARG A 18 -10.96 -20.65 2.29
N GLN A 19 -10.68 -21.92 2.62
CA GLN A 19 -10.25 -22.34 3.96
C GLN A 19 -8.82 -21.89 4.29
N ASP A 20 -7.91 -21.83 3.30
CA ASP A 20 -6.55 -21.34 3.51
C ASP A 20 -6.53 -19.84 3.86
N MET A 21 -7.42 -19.07 3.23
CA MET A 21 -7.59 -17.63 3.47
C MET A 21 -8.31 -17.32 4.79
N MET A 22 -9.26 -18.17 5.19
CA MET A 22 -10.03 -18.00 6.44
C MET A 22 -9.44 -18.79 7.63
N SER A 23 -8.27 -19.40 7.46
CA SER A 23 -7.62 -20.14 8.53
C SER A 23 -7.31 -19.22 9.72
N SER A 24 -7.80 -19.59 10.90
CA SER A 24 -7.48 -18.94 12.17
C SER A 24 -6.19 -19.47 12.81
N ALA A 25 -5.48 -20.38 12.13
CA ALA A 25 -4.31 -21.04 12.67
C ALA A 25 -3.20 -20.03 13.06
N PRO A 26 -2.40 -20.33 14.10
CA PRO A 26 -1.23 -19.55 14.46
C PRO A 26 -0.28 -19.39 13.26
N ILE A 27 0.28 -18.19 13.09
CA ILE A 27 1.22 -17.93 12.01
C ILE A 27 2.60 -18.50 12.38
N PRO A 28 3.25 -19.31 11.51
CA PRO A 28 4.61 -19.74 11.75
C PRO A 28 5.56 -18.55 11.81
N GLN A 29 6.58 -18.63 12.68
CA GLN A 29 7.45 -17.49 12.99
C GLN A 29 8.11 -16.86 11.76
N HIS A 30 8.58 -17.67 10.81
CA HIS A 30 9.16 -17.20 9.55
C HIS A 30 8.18 -16.32 8.74
N ALA A 31 6.95 -16.80 8.53
CA ALA A 31 5.93 -16.06 7.78
C ALA A 31 5.53 -14.75 8.45
N ARG A 32 5.51 -14.75 9.79
CA ARG A 32 5.23 -13.55 10.59
C ARG A 32 6.31 -12.50 10.40
N THR A 33 7.58 -12.90 10.41
CA THR A 33 8.71 -11.99 10.17
C THR A 33 8.64 -11.38 8.77
N SER A 34 8.33 -12.16 7.74
CA SER A 34 8.13 -11.63 6.38
C SER A 34 6.97 -10.64 6.31
N LEU A 35 5.84 -10.93 6.96
CA LEU A 35 4.70 -10.02 7.02
C LEU A 35 5.05 -8.70 7.74
N GLN A 36 5.79 -8.77 8.84
CA GLN A 36 6.28 -7.59 9.57
C GLN A 36 7.21 -6.73 8.70
N MET A 37 8.13 -7.34 7.96
CA MET A 37 9.03 -6.62 7.04
C MET A 37 8.24 -5.91 5.94
N VAL A 38 7.21 -6.55 5.37
CA VAL A 38 6.35 -5.92 4.36
C VAL A 38 5.60 -4.72 4.94
N PHE A 39 4.95 -4.86 6.10
CA PHE A 39 4.21 -3.76 6.73
C PHE A 39 5.14 -2.61 7.15
N LEU A 40 6.33 -2.92 7.68
CA LEU A 40 7.32 -1.90 8.01
C LEU A 40 7.77 -1.14 6.76
N THR A 41 8.06 -1.86 5.67
CA THR A 41 8.49 -1.25 4.41
C THR A 41 7.37 -0.38 3.81
N LEU A 42 6.13 -0.85 3.87
CA LEU A 42 4.94 -0.09 3.44
C LEU A 42 4.75 1.19 4.27
N LEU A 43 4.93 1.11 5.58
CA LEU A 43 4.88 2.26 6.47
C LEU A 43 5.97 3.28 6.10
N CYS A 44 7.22 2.85 5.97
CA CYS A 44 8.33 3.72 5.58
C CYS A 44 8.12 4.36 4.20
N ALA A 45 7.66 3.60 3.21
CA ALA A 45 7.37 4.11 1.86
C ALA A 45 6.24 5.15 1.89
N THR A 46 5.19 4.92 2.68
CA THR A 46 4.07 5.85 2.81
C THR A 46 4.47 7.14 3.52
N LEU A 47 5.28 7.04 4.57
CA LEU A 47 5.84 8.22 5.25
C LEU A 47 6.75 9.01 4.31
N ALA A 48 7.59 8.33 3.52
CA ALA A 48 8.42 8.97 2.50
C ALA A 48 7.57 9.68 1.43
N ALA A 49 6.48 9.05 0.96
CA ALA A 49 5.54 9.68 0.04
C ALA A 49 4.85 10.90 0.66
N ALA A 50 4.45 10.83 1.94
CA ALA A 50 3.86 11.96 2.65
C ALA A 50 4.84 13.13 2.77
N LEU A 51 6.11 12.84 3.09
CA LEU A 51 7.18 13.84 3.12
C LEU A 51 7.42 14.45 1.73
N GLY A 52 7.46 13.64 0.68
CA GLY A 52 7.61 14.12 -0.69
C GLY A 52 6.47 15.04 -1.11
N SER A 53 5.23 14.66 -0.77
CA SER A 53 4.04 15.49 -1.00
C SER A 53 4.08 16.81 -0.21
N HIS A 54 4.71 16.87 0.96
CA HIS A 54 4.78 18.08 1.76
C HIS A 54 5.92 19.02 1.32
N LEU A 55 7.09 18.46 0.98
CA LEU A 55 8.31 19.23 0.73
C LEU A 55 8.37 19.85 -0.68
N PHE A 56 7.86 19.16 -1.70
CA PHE A 56 7.94 19.61 -3.10
C PHE A 56 6.71 20.42 -3.52
N ARG A 57 6.45 21.54 -2.82
CA ARG A 57 5.27 22.40 -3.05
C ARG A 57 5.49 23.54 -4.07
N GLU A 58 6.74 23.90 -4.39
CA GLU A 58 7.04 25.04 -5.28
C GLU A 58 8.00 24.65 -6.42
N GLU A 59 7.53 24.85 -7.66
CA GLU A 59 8.27 24.99 -8.94
C GLU A 59 9.07 23.81 -9.55
N GLU A 60 9.43 22.74 -8.83
CA GLU A 60 10.33 21.69 -9.37
C GLU A 60 9.66 20.39 -9.90
N GLY A 61 8.35 20.41 -10.15
CA GLY A 61 7.55 19.21 -10.49
C GLY A 61 7.93 18.46 -11.78
N ARG A 62 8.74 19.06 -12.67
CA ARG A 62 9.13 18.43 -13.95
C ARG A 62 10.17 17.33 -13.80
N PHE A 63 11.05 17.41 -12.79
CA PHE A 63 12.14 16.44 -12.63
C PHE A 63 11.73 15.21 -11.80
N THR A 64 10.75 15.34 -10.91
CA THR A 64 10.30 14.25 -10.02
C THR A 64 9.72 13.04 -10.76
N VAL A 65 9.02 13.27 -11.88
CA VAL A 65 8.49 12.18 -12.72
C VAL A 65 9.61 11.35 -13.38
N ILE A 66 10.70 12.01 -13.81
CA ILE A 66 11.86 11.35 -14.40
C ILE A 66 12.58 10.51 -13.33
N TYR A 67 12.74 11.05 -12.12
CA TYR A 67 13.31 10.33 -10.98
C TYR A 67 12.45 9.15 -10.51
N CYS A 68 11.12 9.26 -10.55
CA CYS A 68 10.19 8.14 -10.33
C CYS A 68 10.45 7.01 -11.32
N LEU A 69 10.42 7.33 -12.62
CA LEU A 69 10.62 6.36 -13.68
C LEU A 69 12.00 5.70 -13.57
N ALA A 70 13.04 6.49 -13.38
CA ALA A 70 14.40 5.99 -13.18
C ALA A 70 14.49 5.06 -11.96
N SER A 71 13.91 5.44 -10.82
CA SER A 71 13.92 4.61 -9.60
C SER A 71 13.23 3.26 -9.81
N PHE A 72 12.11 3.22 -10.53
CA PHE A 72 11.40 1.97 -10.82
C PHE A 72 12.10 1.10 -11.85
N LEU A 73 12.66 1.72 -12.90
CA LEU A 73 13.54 1.03 -13.85
C LEU A 73 14.73 0.41 -13.11
N TRP A 74 15.40 1.16 -12.25
CA TRP A 74 16.51 0.65 -11.45
C TRP A 74 16.09 -0.45 -10.47
N LEU A 75 14.90 -0.35 -9.85
CA LEU A 75 14.38 -1.38 -8.97
C LEU A 75 14.10 -2.69 -9.74
N HIS A 76 13.63 -2.61 -10.99
CA HIS A 76 13.42 -3.77 -11.85
C HIS A 76 14.73 -4.42 -12.31
N PHE A 77 15.75 -3.61 -12.61
CA PHE A 77 17.07 -4.10 -13.04
C PHE A 77 18.00 -4.52 -11.89
N THR A 78 17.69 -4.15 -10.65
CA THR A 78 18.55 -4.47 -9.50
C THR A 78 18.40 -5.94 -9.13
N SER A 79 19.54 -6.64 -9.13
CA SER A 79 19.66 -8.04 -8.72
C SER A 79 19.07 -8.30 -7.31
N PRO A 80 18.43 -9.46 -7.07
CA PRO A 80 17.78 -9.81 -5.79
C PRO A 80 18.72 -9.72 -4.57
N TRP A 81 20.02 -9.87 -4.79
CA TRP A 81 21.06 -9.90 -3.76
C TRP A 81 21.30 -8.55 -3.07
N GLY A 82 20.85 -7.44 -3.66
CA GLY A 82 21.03 -6.09 -3.14
C GLY A 82 19.81 -5.55 -2.39
N VAL A 83 19.31 -6.24 -1.36
CA VAL A 83 18.08 -5.88 -0.62
C VAL A 83 18.08 -4.39 -0.20
N TRP A 84 19.18 -3.90 0.36
CA TRP A 84 19.32 -2.50 0.77
C TRP A 84 19.21 -1.51 -0.39
N ARG A 85 19.77 -1.84 -1.57
CA ARG A 85 19.68 -0.98 -2.75
C ARG A 85 18.25 -0.93 -3.28
N ARG A 86 17.57 -2.07 -3.32
CA ARG A 86 16.16 -2.16 -3.74
C ARG A 86 15.25 -1.39 -2.78
N LEU A 87 15.49 -1.50 -1.47
CA LEU A 87 14.79 -0.73 -0.46
C LEU A 87 15.00 0.78 -0.66
N LEU A 88 16.24 1.20 -0.92
CA LEU A 88 16.56 2.61 -1.18
C LEU A 88 15.82 3.13 -2.42
N PHE A 89 15.85 2.39 -3.53
CA PHE A 89 15.12 2.77 -4.74
C PHE A 89 13.60 2.82 -4.52
N LEU A 90 13.06 1.92 -3.70
CA LEU A 90 11.64 1.91 -3.35
C LEU A 90 11.26 3.16 -2.55
N ILE A 91 12.03 3.52 -1.53
CA ILE A 91 11.77 4.68 -0.68
C ILE A 91 11.92 5.99 -1.47
N VAL A 92 12.98 6.10 -2.29
CA VAL A 92 13.16 7.26 -3.19
C VAL A 92 12.02 7.34 -4.21
N GLY A 93 11.64 6.22 -4.83
CA GLY A 93 10.51 6.16 -5.75
C GLY A 93 9.19 6.56 -5.08
N ALA A 94 8.93 6.09 -3.86
CA ALA A 94 7.74 6.45 -3.09
C ALA A 94 7.71 7.95 -2.74
N PHE A 95 8.85 8.51 -2.34
CA PHE A 95 9.01 9.94 -2.10
C PHE A 95 8.70 10.76 -3.35
N CYS A 96 9.30 10.40 -4.50
CA CYS A 96 9.07 11.08 -5.77
C CYS A 96 7.61 10.94 -6.23
N ILE A 97 6.96 9.77 -6.03
CA ILE A 97 5.53 9.60 -6.32
C ILE A 97 4.71 10.56 -5.47
N GLY A 98 4.97 10.65 -4.17
CA GLY A 98 4.26 11.58 -3.29
C GLY A 98 4.38 13.03 -3.73
N ALA A 99 5.59 13.44 -4.14
CA ALA A 99 5.85 14.76 -4.71
C ALA A 99 5.08 15.02 -6.01
N SER A 100 5.08 14.06 -6.94
CA SER A 100 4.39 14.21 -8.23
C SER A 100 2.86 14.14 -8.11
N VAL A 101 2.32 13.23 -7.29
CA VAL A 101 0.87 13.03 -7.13
C VAL A 101 0.21 14.28 -6.58
N GLY A 102 0.79 14.93 -5.57
CA GLY A 102 0.24 16.16 -4.98
C GLY A 102 -0.03 17.24 -6.05
N HIS A 103 0.95 17.48 -6.92
CA HIS A 103 0.84 18.47 -8.00
C HIS A 103 -0.14 18.04 -9.10
N ILE A 104 -0.17 16.75 -9.47
CA ILE A 104 -1.10 16.25 -10.51
C ILE A 104 -2.55 16.34 -10.02
N THR A 105 -2.82 15.98 -8.77
CA THR A 105 -4.18 16.01 -8.22
C THR A 105 -4.74 17.41 -8.03
N GLU A 106 -3.90 18.38 -7.67
CA GLU A 106 -4.32 19.77 -7.56
C GLU A 106 -4.62 20.36 -8.95
N TYR A 107 -3.77 20.09 -9.94
CA TYR A 107 -3.93 20.62 -11.29
C TYR A 107 -5.10 20.01 -12.08
N PHE A 108 -5.33 18.70 -11.97
CA PHE A 108 -6.33 17.99 -12.79
C PHE A 108 -7.66 17.74 -12.09
N PHE A 109 -7.68 17.66 -10.75
CA PHE A 109 -8.86 17.21 -10.01
C PHE A 109 -9.34 18.22 -8.96
N GLU A 110 -8.70 19.40 -8.85
CA GLU A 110 -8.98 20.40 -7.81
C GLU A 110 -8.93 19.82 -6.38
N ILE A 111 -8.19 18.71 -6.21
CA ILE A 111 -8.00 18.07 -4.90
C ILE A 111 -6.84 18.79 -4.24
N ASN A 112 -7.15 19.51 -3.16
CA ASN A 112 -6.13 20.20 -2.36
C ASN A 112 -5.02 19.22 -1.93
N GLN A 113 -3.77 19.63 -2.06
CA GLN A 113 -2.59 18.86 -1.62
C GLN A 113 -2.66 18.44 -0.14
N SER A 114 -3.34 19.23 0.69
CA SER A 114 -3.63 18.90 2.10
C SER A 114 -4.50 17.64 2.25
N ALA A 115 -5.40 17.36 1.30
CA ALA A 115 -6.21 16.15 1.28
C ALA A 115 -5.37 14.91 0.92
N VAL A 116 -4.41 15.03 -0.01
CA VAL A 116 -3.45 13.96 -0.36
C VAL A 116 -2.56 13.62 0.84
N MET A 117 -2.03 14.64 1.52
CA MET A 117 -1.23 14.45 2.73
C MET A 117 -2.04 13.75 3.83
N ARG A 118 -3.28 14.18 4.06
CA ARG A 118 -4.18 13.53 5.02
C ARG A 118 -4.47 12.08 4.59
N PHE A 119 -4.73 11.80 3.33
CA PHE A 119 -4.91 10.43 2.84
C PHE A 119 -3.70 9.53 3.18
N LEU A 120 -2.49 10.00 2.85
CA LEU A 120 -1.25 9.27 3.11
C LEU A 120 -1.02 9.07 4.62
N HIS A 121 -1.37 10.06 5.45
CA HIS A 121 -1.35 9.93 6.90
C HIS A 121 -2.29 8.81 7.38
N GLY A 122 -3.53 8.76 6.85
CA GLY A 122 -4.49 7.71 7.16
C GLY A 122 -3.98 6.33 6.78
N VAL A 123 -3.39 6.20 5.59
CA VAL A 123 -2.74 4.96 5.12
C VAL A 123 -1.56 4.55 6.02
N ALA A 124 -0.74 5.51 6.47
CA ALA A 124 0.36 5.25 7.41
C ALA A 124 -0.15 4.74 8.76
N ILE A 125 -1.26 5.28 9.27
CA ILE A 125 -1.93 4.77 10.49
C ILE A 125 -2.35 3.31 10.29
N VAL A 126 -2.97 2.96 9.16
CA VAL A 126 -3.34 1.56 8.86
C VAL A 126 -2.11 0.66 8.94
N PHE A 127 -1.04 1.00 8.22
CA PHE A 127 0.17 0.18 8.23
C PHE A 127 0.81 0.07 9.61
N GLY A 128 0.87 1.16 10.37
CA GLY A 128 1.39 1.17 11.73
C GLY A 128 0.59 0.27 12.67
N CYS A 129 -0.74 0.34 12.64
CA CYS A 129 -1.61 -0.50 13.46
C CYS A 129 -1.51 -1.98 13.10
N PHE A 130 -1.50 -2.33 11.81
CA PHE A 130 -1.33 -3.71 11.37
C PHE A 130 0.06 -4.26 11.67
N LEU A 131 1.12 -3.44 11.53
CA LEU A 131 2.47 -3.79 11.93
C LEU A 131 2.54 -4.08 13.44
N PHE A 132 1.97 -3.19 14.26
CA PHE A 132 1.94 -3.36 15.71
C PHE A 132 1.15 -4.62 16.11
N ALA A 133 -0.03 -4.83 15.53
CA ALA A 133 -0.82 -6.04 15.75
C ALA A 133 -0.04 -7.31 15.36
N ALA A 134 0.72 -7.27 14.25
CA ALA A 134 1.58 -8.36 13.82
C ALA A 134 2.81 -8.57 14.74
N MET A 135 3.27 -7.56 15.49
CA MET A 135 4.32 -7.69 16.50
C MET A 135 3.82 -8.26 17.83
N VAL A 136 2.58 -7.95 18.20
CA VAL A 136 1.98 -8.40 19.47
C VAL A 136 1.38 -9.79 19.34
N HIS A 137 0.56 -10.01 18.31
CA HIS A 137 -0.26 -11.22 18.20
C HIS A 137 0.34 -12.25 17.25
N ARG A 138 0.07 -13.53 17.53
CA ARG A 138 0.50 -14.68 16.70
C ARG A 138 -0.64 -15.29 15.89
N GLU A 139 -1.87 -15.17 16.38
CA GLU A 139 -3.04 -15.67 15.67
C GLU A 139 -3.44 -14.70 14.55
N ARG A 140 -3.68 -15.23 13.35
CA ARG A 140 -4.14 -14.44 12.19
C ARG A 140 -5.33 -13.57 12.57
N ARG A 141 -6.37 -14.20 13.14
CA ARG A 141 -7.61 -13.54 13.55
C ARG A 141 -7.36 -12.35 14.50
N GLN A 142 -6.48 -12.52 15.48
CA GLN A 142 -6.16 -11.45 16.44
C GLN A 142 -5.43 -10.29 15.77
N ILE A 143 -4.52 -10.57 14.83
CA ILE A 143 -3.81 -9.53 14.07
C ILE A 143 -4.80 -8.66 13.28
N TYR A 144 -5.71 -9.26 12.51
CA TYR A 144 -6.67 -8.49 11.70
C TYR A 144 -7.71 -7.76 12.55
N PHE A 145 -8.29 -8.45 13.55
CA PHE A 145 -9.30 -7.85 14.41
C PHE A 145 -8.73 -6.69 15.23
N ASN A 146 -7.57 -6.89 15.87
CA ASN A 146 -6.92 -5.85 16.64
C ASN A 146 -6.36 -4.73 15.75
N GLY A 147 -5.85 -5.06 14.56
CA GLY A 147 -5.39 -4.07 13.58
C GLY A 147 -6.51 -3.13 13.15
N LEU A 148 -7.70 -3.65 12.86
CA LEU A 148 -8.89 -2.84 12.50
C LEU A 148 -9.34 -1.94 13.65
N ILE A 149 -9.46 -2.49 14.87
CA ILE A 149 -9.87 -1.72 16.04
C ILE A 149 -8.87 -0.61 16.36
N GLN A 150 -7.58 -0.93 16.36
CA GLN A 150 -6.52 0.05 16.62
C GLN A 150 -6.49 1.15 15.55
N THR A 151 -6.68 0.78 14.28
CA THR A 151 -6.76 1.74 13.18
C THR A 151 -7.91 2.72 13.38
N TYR A 152 -9.11 2.21 13.72
CA TYR A 152 -10.27 3.04 14.02
C TYR A 152 -10.00 4.01 15.18
N ILE A 153 -9.47 3.50 16.31
CA ILE A 153 -9.17 4.32 17.48
C ILE A 153 -8.12 5.39 17.14
N LEU A 154 -7.03 5.01 16.45
CA LEU A 154 -5.93 5.93 16.16
C LEU A 154 -6.33 6.99 15.13
N MET A 155 -7.17 6.65 14.15
CA MET A 155 -7.75 7.64 13.24
C MET A 155 -8.56 8.69 14.01
N GLN A 156 -9.44 8.28 14.93
CA GLN A 156 -10.20 9.21 15.77
C GLN A 156 -9.29 10.10 16.63
N LEU A 157 -8.28 9.51 17.28
CA LEU A 157 -7.36 10.24 18.16
C LEU A 157 -6.43 11.20 17.43
N SER A 158 -6.02 10.87 16.20
CA SER A 158 -5.12 11.70 15.39
C SER A 158 -5.79 12.99 14.87
N GLY A 159 -7.04 13.25 15.23
CA GLY A 159 -7.80 14.36 14.67
C GLY A 159 -8.04 14.19 13.18
N PHE A 160 -8.04 12.94 12.70
CA PHE A 160 -8.44 12.60 11.34
C PHE A 160 -9.94 12.88 11.25
N ASP A 161 -10.30 14.13 10.97
CA ASP A 161 -11.66 14.60 11.11
C ASP A 161 -12.55 13.96 10.04
N ILE A 162 -13.28 12.95 10.50
CA ILE A 162 -14.14 12.07 9.73
C ILE A 162 -15.25 12.83 9.01
N HIS A 163 -15.62 14.00 9.54
CA HIS A 163 -16.70 14.81 8.97
C HIS A 163 -16.29 15.54 7.68
N GLN A 164 -15.00 15.75 7.44
CA GLN A 164 -14.50 16.47 6.25
C GLN A 164 -14.33 15.58 5.02
N TRP A 165 -14.44 14.26 5.17
CA TRP A 165 -14.23 13.33 4.06
C TRP A 165 -15.56 12.98 3.37
N THR A 166 -15.57 13.07 2.06
CA THR A 166 -16.68 12.58 1.25
C THR A 166 -16.82 11.07 1.42
N LEU A 167 -18.04 10.55 1.36
CA LEU A 167 -18.35 9.10 1.40
C LEU A 167 -17.44 8.27 0.48
N LYS A 168 -17.02 8.86 -0.64
CA LYS A 168 -16.07 8.29 -1.61
C LYS A 168 -14.72 7.91 -1.00
N ALA A 169 -14.17 8.73 -0.12
CA ALA A 169 -12.89 8.45 0.53
C ALA A 169 -12.98 7.33 1.57
N TYR A 170 -14.12 7.20 2.25
CA TYR A 170 -14.39 6.06 3.13
C TYR A 170 -14.40 4.76 2.35
N VAL A 171 -15.13 4.73 1.24
CA VAL A 171 -15.20 3.56 0.36
C VAL A 171 -13.82 3.20 -0.15
N LEU A 172 -13.02 4.19 -0.57
CA LEU A 172 -11.66 3.96 -1.03
C LEU A 172 -10.75 3.38 0.05
N LEU A 173 -10.78 3.94 1.26
CA LEU A 173 -10.00 3.46 2.39
C LEU A 173 -10.44 2.05 2.82
N ALA A 174 -11.74 1.76 2.81
CA ALA A 174 -12.29 0.45 3.11
C ALA A 174 -11.88 -0.60 2.06
N LEU A 175 -11.95 -0.26 0.76
CA LEU A 175 -11.47 -1.12 -0.33
C LEU A 175 -9.97 -1.39 -0.20
N PHE A 176 -9.20 -0.37 0.17
CA PHE A 176 -7.77 -0.51 0.41
C PHE A 176 -7.46 -1.42 1.61
N MET A 177 -8.18 -1.29 2.73
CA MET A 177 -8.06 -2.22 3.85
C MET A 177 -8.45 -3.64 3.47
N GLY A 178 -9.51 -3.82 2.67
CA GLY A 178 -9.91 -5.13 2.15
C GLY A 178 -8.83 -5.75 1.27
N TYR A 179 -8.22 -4.97 0.38
CA TYR A 179 -7.08 -5.39 -0.42
C TYR A 179 -5.87 -5.77 0.45
N LEU A 180 -5.51 -4.95 1.44
CA LEU A 180 -4.41 -5.27 2.36
C LEU A 180 -4.65 -6.55 3.14
N TRP A 181 -5.90 -6.81 3.55
CA TRP A 181 -6.24 -8.07 4.20
C TRP A 181 -5.98 -9.24 3.25
N VAL A 182 -6.57 -9.23 2.05
CA VAL A 182 -6.36 -10.29 1.06
C VAL A 182 -4.88 -10.48 0.80
N TYR A 183 -4.16 -9.41 0.48
CA TYR A 183 -2.72 -9.43 0.22
C TYR A 183 -1.89 -9.98 1.38
N SER A 184 -2.24 -9.65 2.62
CA SER A 184 -1.57 -10.21 3.80
C SER A 184 -1.77 -11.72 3.92
N GLN A 185 -2.94 -12.24 3.51
CA GLN A 185 -3.16 -13.69 3.43
C GLN A 185 -2.32 -14.33 2.32
N GLU A 186 -2.15 -13.64 1.18
CA GLU A 186 -1.28 -14.08 0.08
C GLU A 186 0.16 -14.26 0.55
N ILE A 187 0.70 -13.25 1.24
CA ILE A 187 2.03 -13.32 1.87
C ILE A 187 2.11 -14.51 2.81
N LEU A 188 1.13 -14.65 3.70
CA LEU A 188 1.14 -15.74 4.69
C LEU A 188 1.00 -17.13 4.07
N TYR A 189 0.44 -17.23 2.87
CA TYR A 189 0.43 -18.46 2.10
C TYR A 189 1.79 -18.70 1.44
N ASP A 190 2.31 -17.70 0.72
CA ASP A 190 3.58 -17.80 -0.02
C ASP A 190 4.76 -18.11 0.91
N ALA A 191 4.72 -17.56 2.13
CA ALA A 191 5.69 -17.83 3.20
C ALA A 191 5.81 -19.31 3.58
N ARG A 192 4.81 -20.15 3.25
CA ARG A 192 4.84 -21.59 3.50
C ARG A 192 5.72 -22.33 2.50
N PHE A 193 5.95 -21.75 1.33
CA PHE A 193 6.64 -22.38 0.20
C PHE A 193 8.05 -21.84 -0.02
N GLY A 194 8.45 -20.78 0.69
CA GLY A 194 9.81 -20.26 0.61
C GLY A 194 9.97 -18.87 1.22
N GLU A 195 11.17 -18.31 1.01
CA GLU A 195 11.53 -16.96 1.43
C GLU A 195 10.79 -15.93 0.57
N ILE A 196 10.17 -14.93 1.21
CA ILE A 196 9.38 -13.92 0.51
C ILE A 196 10.26 -12.72 0.19
N ASP A 197 10.26 -12.33 -1.08
CA ASP A 197 10.82 -11.06 -1.51
C ASP A 197 9.90 -9.90 -1.08
N PHE A 198 10.06 -9.47 0.17
CA PHE A 198 9.24 -8.41 0.77
C PHE A 198 9.36 -7.08 0.01
N VAL A 199 10.50 -6.80 -0.63
CA VAL A 199 10.69 -5.56 -1.40
C VAL A 199 9.84 -5.58 -2.65
N ASN A 200 9.81 -6.70 -3.37
CA ASN A 200 8.94 -6.87 -4.53
C ASN A 200 7.46 -6.87 -4.13
N GLY A 201 7.14 -7.50 -3.00
CA GLY A 201 5.80 -7.50 -2.44
C GLY A 201 5.30 -6.09 -2.10
N THR A 202 6.10 -5.32 -1.37
CA THR A 202 5.80 -3.92 -1.08
C THR A 202 5.69 -3.08 -2.35
N TYR A 203 6.58 -3.28 -3.31
CA TYR A 203 6.53 -2.60 -4.61
C TYR A 203 5.20 -2.84 -5.33
N ALA A 204 4.72 -4.09 -5.38
CA ALA A 204 3.44 -4.44 -5.96
C ALA A 204 2.27 -3.73 -5.25
N VAL A 205 2.19 -3.82 -3.92
CA VAL A 205 1.12 -3.16 -3.14
C VAL A 205 1.13 -1.64 -3.32
N PHE A 206 2.32 -1.04 -3.29
CA PHE A 206 2.49 0.39 -3.41
C PHE A 206 2.04 0.90 -4.80
N LEU A 207 2.27 0.12 -5.86
CA LEU A 207 1.79 0.44 -7.21
C LEU A 207 0.34 0.03 -7.48
N HIS A 208 -0.20 -0.94 -6.74
CA HIS A 208 -1.62 -1.29 -6.82
C HIS A 208 -2.52 -0.28 -6.11
N LEU A 209 -2.00 0.51 -5.17
CA LEU A 209 -2.72 1.61 -4.52
C LEU A 209 -3.32 2.59 -5.55
N PRO A 210 -2.55 3.19 -6.48
CA PRO A 210 -3.11 4.01 -7.55
C PRO A 210 -4.11 3.28 -8.44
N ALA A 211 -3.92 1.99 -8.74
CA ALA A 211 -4.84 1.23 -9.59
C ALA A 211 -6.19 0.98 -8.91
N ILE A 212 -6.19 0.66 -7.61
CA ILE A 212 -7.39 0.53 -6.78
C ILE A 212 -8.10 1.89 -6.67
N VAL A 213 -7.33 2.97 -6.48
CA VAL A 213 -7.85 4.35 -6.47
C VAL A 213 -8.51 4.70 -7.80
N VAL A 214 -7.84 4.46 -8.94
CA VAL A 214 -8.37 4.75 -10.27
C VAL A 214 -9.61 3.91 -10.59
N HIS A 215 -9.63 2.64 -10.20
CA HIS A 215 -10.81 1.79 -10.37
C HIS A 215 -11.98 2.24 -9.49
N ALA A 216 -11.73 2.61 -8.23
CA ALA A 216 -12.76 3.16 -7.35
C ALA A 216 -13.29 4.52 -7.85
N VAL A 217 -12.41 5.38 -8.37
CA VAL A 217 -12.76 6.66 -8.99
C VAL A 217 -13.60 6.46 -10.26
N ARG A 218 -13.23 5.50 -11.13
CA ARG A 218 -14.04 5.14 -12.30
C ARG A 218 -15.42 4.60 -11.92
N LEU A 219 -15.51 3.77 -10.89
CA LEU A 219 -16.79 3.30 -10.34
C LEU A 219 -17.64 4.48 -9.84
N CYS A 220 -17.01 5.45 -9.17
CA CYS A 220 -17.68 6.66 -8.68
C CYS A 220 -18.09 7.64 -9.80
N LEU A 221 -17.32 7.75 -10.89
CA LEU A 221 -17.66 8.59 -12.04
C LEU A 221 -18.74 7.95 -12.91
N GLY A 222 -18.75 6.62 -13.02
CA GLY A 222 -19.83 5.86 -13.68
C GLY A 222 -21.15 5.94 -12.92
N ALA A 223 -21.12 6.06 -11.60
CA ALA A 223 -22.31 6.20 -10.75
C ALA A 223 -22.95 7.61 -10.76
N ASN A 224 -22.29 8.60 -11.38
CA ASN A 224 -22.79 9.98 -11.50
C ASN A 224 -23.50 10.25 -12.86
N ILE A 225 -23.76 9.21 -13.66
CA ILE A 225 -24.47 9.28 -14.95
C ILE A 225 -25.86 8.62 -14.86
N GLU A 226 -26.47 8.63 -13.68
CA GLU A 226 -27.90 8.27 -13.48
C GLU A 226 -28.62 9.37 -12.70
#